data_AF-A0A2V6V313-F1
#
_entry.id   AF-A0A2V6V313-F1
#
_cell.length_a   1.000
_cell.length_b   1.000
_cell.length_c   1.000
_cell.angle_alpha   90.00
_cell.angle_beta   90.00
_cell.angle_gamma   90.00
#
_symmetry.space_group_name_H-M   'P 1'
#
loop_
_entity.id
_entity.type
_entity.pdbx_description
1 polymer ?
#
loop_
_entity_poly.entity_id
_entity_poly.type
_entity_poly.pdbx_seq_one_letter_code
_entity_poly.pdbx_strand_id
1 'polypeptide(L)'
;MLSAGQRPGVSPDTPWSCPESHPIKGYVSYESGRRVYYVPGGPFYEEASPERCYATEDEARRDGSLPAREPRIPHPSDDHAQDAGRLSAGATS
;
A
#
# COMPACT_ATOMS: atom_id res chain seq x y z
N MET A 1 8.58 -20.48 -21.85
CA MET A 1 8.36 -19.04 -22.10
C MET A 1 8.10 -18.38 -20.76
N LEU A 2 9.16 -17.96 -20.07
CA LEU A 2 9.05 -17.34 -18.76
C LEU A 2 8.88 -15.84 -19.00
N SER A 3 7.64 -15.35 -18.96
CA SER A 3 7.37 -13.92 -19.07
C SER A 3 7.99 -13.21 -17.88
N ALA A 4 9.15 -12.60 -18.09
CA ALA A 4 9.73 -11.66 -17.17
C ALA A 4 8.71 -10.54 -16.91
N GLY A 5 8.23 -10.42 -15.67
CA GLY A 5 7.65 -9.17 -15.19
C GLY A 5 6.18 -8.91 -15.50
N GLN A 6 5.31 -9.94 -15.49
CA GLN A 6 3.89 -9.67 -15.34
C GLN A 6 3.66 -9.18 -13.90
N ARG A 7 3.69 -7.86 -13.70
CA ARG A 7 3.31 -7.25 -12.42
C ARG A 7 1.92 -7.77 -12.05
N PRO A 8 1.66 -8.10 -10.76
CA PRO A 8 0.36 -8.56 -10.32
C PRO A 8 -0.76 -7.58 -10.71
N GLY A 9 -1.97 -8.10 -10.87
CA GLY A 9 -3.15 -7.33 -11.29
C GLY A 9 -3.37 -7.27 -12.80
N VAL A 10 -4.52 -6.70 -13.17
CA VAL A 10 -5.02 -6.57 -14.54
C VAL A 10 -5.22 -5.10 -14.90
N SER A 11 -5.31 -4.81 -16.20
CA SER A 11 -5.74 -3.50 -16.67
C SER A 11 -7.20 -3.25 -16.30
N PRO A 12 -7.56 -2.01 -15.95
CA PRO A 12 -8.96 -1.66 -15.70
C PRO A 12 -9.79 -1.82 -16.98
N ASP A 13 -11.07 -2.14 -16.83
CA ASP A 13 -12.01 -2.23 -17.95
C ASP A 13 -12.33 -0.83 -18.49
N THR A 14 -12.40 0.14 -17.59
CA THR A 14 -12.59 1.56 -17.92
C THR A 14 -11.64 2.45 -17.10
N PRO A 15 -11.38 3.70 -17.50
CA PRO A 15 -10.50 4.61 -16.76
C PRO A 15 -10.90 4.87 -15.30
N TRP A 16 -12.13 4.48 -14.92
CA TRP A 16 -12.74 4.72 -13.62
C TRP A 16 -13.21 3.43 -12.93
N SER A 17 -13.13 2.27 -13.58
CA SER A 17 -13.69 1.03 -13.03
C SER A 17 -12.85 -0.20 -13.37
N CYS A 18 -12.80 -1.09 -12.37
CA CYS A 18 -12.16 -2.38 -12.46
C CYS A 18 -13.19 -3.48 -12.76
N PRO A 19 -12.78 -4.59 -13.40
CA PRO A 19 -13.66 -5.75 -13.57
C PRO A 19 -14.00 -6.36 -12.21
N GLU A 20 -15.15 -7.04 -12.12
CA GLU A 20 -15.66 -7.62 -10.87
C GLU A 20 -14.72 -8.67 -10.27
N SER A 21 -13.92 -9.34 -11.10
CA SER A 21 -12.89 -10.28 -10.65
C SER A 21 -11.71 -9.60 -9.94
N HIS A 22 -11.50 -8.29 -10.16
CA HIS A 22 -10.38 -7.52 -9.61
C HIS A 22 -10.88 -6.19 -9.01
N PRO A 23 -11.67 -6.23 -7.92
CA PRO A 23 -12.34 -5.05 -7.39
C PRO A 23 -11.42 -4.08 -6.64
N ILE A 24 -10.13 -4.38 -6.47
CA ILE A 24 -9.22 -3.48 -5.76
C ILE A 24 -8.58 -2.51 -6.75
N LYS A 25 -8.82 -1.21 -6.59
CA LYS A 25 -8.30 -0.16 -7.48
C LYS A 25 -6.88 0.26 -7.08
N GLY A 26 -5.89 -0.02 -7.90
CA GLY A 26 -4.51 0.45 -7.77
C GLY A 26 -4.26 1.76 -8.50
N TYR A 27 -3.84 2.78 -7.76
CA TYR A 27 -3.46 4.10 -8.28
C TYR A 27 -1.97 4.34 -8.10
N VAL A 28 -1.32 4.88 -9.13
CA VAL A 28 0.07 5.33 -9.04
C VAL A 28 0.09 6.85 -9.12
N SER A 29 0.48 7.49 -8.03
CA SER A 29 0.74 8.94 -8.06
C SER A 29 2.00 9.18 -8.87
N TYR A 30 1.86 9.59 -10.13
CA TYR A 30 3.00 9.95 -10.99
C TYR A 30 3.90 11.02 -10.37
N GLU A 31 3.32 11.99 -9.66
CA GLU A 31 4.07 13.08 -9.02
C GLU A 31 4.94 12.61 -7.84
N SER A 32 4.49 11.62 -7.08
CA SER A 32 5.21 11.11 -5.90
C SER A 32 5.89 9.76 -6.15
N GLY A 33 5.67 9.14 -7.30
CA GLY A 33 6.01 7.74 -7.58
C GLY A 33 5.35 6.72 -6.64
N ARG A 34 4.41 7.16 -5.79
CA ARG A 34 3.82 6.34 -4.73
C ARG A 34 2.65 5.54 -5.28
N ARG A 35 2.60 4.26 -4.93
CA ARG A 35 1.52 3.35 -5.30
C ARG A 35 0.59 3.16 -4.13
N VAL A 36 -0.69 3.35 -4.36
CA VAL A 36 -1.73 3.09 -3.38
C VAL A 36 -2.84 2.23 -3.96
N TYR A 37 -3.54 1.49 -3.11
CA TYR A 37 -4.72 0.74 -3.50
C TYR A 37 -5.94 1.15 -2.68
N TYR A 38 -7.10 1.16 -3.33
CA TYR A 38 -8.40 1.48 -2.75
C TYR A 38 -9.27 0.22 -2.77
N VAL A 39 -9.92 -0.05 -1.64
CA VAL A 39 -10.85 -1.18 -1.48
C VAL A 39 -12.29 -0.71 -1.71
N PRO A 40 -13.18 -1.56 -2.24
CA PRO A 40 -14.60 -1.24 -2.37
C PRO A 40 -15.20 -0.83 -1.02
N GLY A 41 -15.98 0.25 -1.00
CA GLY A 41 -16.55 0.81 0.23
C GLY A 41 -15.59 1.67 1.05
N GLY A 42 -14.33 1.82 0.60
CA GLY A 42 -13.38 2.77 1.18
C GLY A 42 -13.59 4.21 0.68
N PRO A 43 -13.03 5.20 1.38
CA PRO A 43 -13.07 6.59 0.95
C PRO A 43 -12.36 6.74 -0.40
N PHE A 44 -12.91 7.57 -1.28
CA PHE A 44 -12.39 7.85 -2.62
C PHE A 44 -12.32 6.63 -3.55
N TYR A 45 -12.90 5.47 -3.21
CA TYR A 45 -12.90 4.32 -4.10
C TYR A 45 -13.62 4.62 -5.42
N GLU A 46 -14.74 5.35 -5.37
CA GLU A 46 -15.50 5.71 -6.58
C GLU A 46 -14.77 6.76 -7.43
N GLU A 47 -14.10 7.71 -6.80
CA GLU A 47 -13.39 8.82 -7.45
C GLU A 47 -11.99 8.42 -7.96
N ALA A 48 -11.37 7.40 -7.37
CA ALA A 48 -10.05 6.94 -7.77
C ALA A 48 -10.08 6.36 -9.20
N SER A 49 -9.20 6.88 -10.06
CA SER A 49 -8.90 6.33 -11.38
C SER A 49 -7.87 5.21 -11.23
N PRO A 50 -8.25 3.93 -11.39
CA PRO A 50 -7.28 2.84 -11.31
C PRO A 50 -6.38 2.82 -12.54
N GLU A 51 -5.08 2.61 -12.33
CA GLU A 51 -4.14 2.24 -13.38
C GLU A 51 -3.91 0.73 -13.46
N ARG A 52 -4.16 0.05 -12.34
CA ARG A 52 -4.13 -1.41 -12.21
C ARG A 52 -5.27 -1.83 -11.29
N CYS A 53 -5.85 -2.99 -11.55
CA CYS A 53 -6.88 -3.60 -10.74
C CYS A 53 -6.36 -4.91 -10.14
N TYR A 54 -6.60 -5.15 -8.86
CA TYR A 54 -6.14 -6.36 -8.18
C TYR A 54 -7.33 -7.19 -7.66
N ALA A 55 -7.15 -8.51 -7.61
CA ALA A 55 -8.15 -9.41 -7.03
C ALA A 55 -8.22 -9.26 -5.51
N THR A 56 -7.08 -9.01 -4.87
CA THR A 56 -6.93 -8.96 -3.41
C THR A 56 -5.94 -7.88 -2.99
N GLU A 57 -6.03 -7.46 -1.73
CA GLU A 57 -5.06 -6.53 -1.13
C GLU A 57 -3.63 -7.11 -1.09
N ASP A 58 -3.50 -8.42 -0.89
CA ASP A 58 -2.21 -9.13 -0.92
C ASP A 58 -1.53 -8.96 -2.28
N GLU A 59 -2.30 -9.10 -3.35
CA GLU A 59 -1.81 -8.91 -4.71
C GLU A 59 -1.34 -7.46 -4.95
N ALA A 60 -2.08 -6.49 -4.43
CA ALA A 60 -1.69 -5.08 -4.48
C ALA A 60 -0.38 -4.82 -3.72
N ARG A 61 -0.22 -5.42 -2.53
CA ARG A 61 0.99 -5.35 -1.71
C ARG A 61 2.18 -6.01 -2.40
N ARG A 62 1.98 -7.11 -3.13
CA ARG A 62 3.00 -7.76 -3.97
C ARG A 62 3.47 -6.86 -5.12
N ASP A 63 2.61 -5.99 -5.68
CA ASP A 63 3.03 -4.94 -6.65
C ASP A 63 3.62 -3.69 -5.96
N GLY A 64 3.81 -3.73 -4.64
CA GLY A 64 4.37 -2.62 -3.85
C GLY A 64 3.38 -1.48 -3.57
N SER A 65 2.07 -1.73 -3.75
CA SER A 65 1.02 -0.76 -3.44
C SER A 65 0.69 -0.78 -1.96
N LEU A 66 0.54 0.41 -1.37
CA LEU A 66 0.14 0.59 0.02
C LEU A 66 -1.36 0.88 0.12
N PRO A 67 -2.06 0.56 1.22
CA PRO A 67 -3.44 0.98 1.35
C PRO A 67 -3.55 2.51 1.23
N ALA A 68 -4.57 2.96 0.50
CA ALA A 68 -5.00 4.35 0.47
C ALA A 68 -5.58 4.69 1.84
N ARG A 69 -4.67 4.97 2.77
CA ARG A 69 -4.88 5.40 4.14
C ARG A 69 -6.03 6.41 4.27
N GLU A 70 -7.01 6.11 5.13
CA GLU A 70 -7.59 7.12 6.02
C GLU A 70 -6.56 7.44 7.14
N PRO A 71 -6.67 8.53 7.94
CA PRO A 71 -5.55 9.24 8.56
C PRO A 71 -4.61 8.32 9.32
N ARG A 72 -3.33 8.72 9.49
CA ARG A 72 -2.38 8.04 10.39
C ARG A 72 -3.04 7.85 11.77
N ILE A 73 -3.75 6.75 11.98
CA ILE A 73 -3.90 6.12 13.27
C ILE A 73 -2.52 5.49 13.46
N PRO A 74 -1.67 6.01 14.35
CA PRO A 74 -0.48 5.25 14.74
C PRO A 74 -0.99 3.88 15.19
N HIS A 75 -0.58 2.84 14.48
CA HIS A 75 -0.84 1.50 14.94
C HIS A 75 -0.13 1.36 16.30
N PRO A 76 -0.77 0.81 17.34
CA PRO A 76 -0.15 0.64 18.65
C PRO A 76 0.91 -0.49 18.66
N SER A 77 1.72 -0.63 17.60
CA SER A 77 2.75 -1.67 17.49
C SER A 77 4.13 -1.15 17.08
N ASP A 78 4.31 0.17 16.94
CA ASP A 78 5.64 0.81 16.77
C ASP A 78 6.12 1.48 18.09
N ASP A 79 5.72 0.93 19.24
CA ASP A 79 6.12 1.42 20.58
C ASP A 79 7.16 0.51 21.29
N HIS A 80 7.87 -0.37 20.59
CA HIS A 80 8.86 -1.26 21.22
C HIS A 80 10.17 -1.38 20.41
N ALA A 81 11.00 -0.34 20.47
CA ALA A 81 12.46 -0.47 20.67
C ALA A 81 13.21 0.81 20.26
N GLN A 82 13.08 1.90 21.04
CA GLN A 82 14.14 2.91 21.10
C GLN A 82 14.27 3.35 22.56
N ASP A 83 15.50 3.27 23.09
CA ASP A 83 15.93 3.75 24.41
C ASP A 83 15.95 2.75 25.58
N ALA A 84 16.86 1.77 25.51
CA ALA A 84 17.48 1.21 26.70
C ALA A 84 18.94 0.87 26.39
N GLY A 85 19.85 1.77 26.74
CA GLY A 85 21.29 1.48 26.59
C GLY A 85 22.26 2.65 26.71
N ARG A 86 21.86 3.81 27.24
CA ARG A 86 22.82 4.88 27.59
C ARG A 86 23.05 4.91 29.10
N LEU A 87 23.79 3.94 29.63
CA LEU A 87 24.40 4.01 30.97
C LEU A 87 25.82 3.41 30.89
N SER A 88 26.80 4.22 30.51
CA SER A 88 28.22 3.89 30.69
C SER A 88 28.98 5.17 30.99
N ALA A 89 29.12 5.44 32.28
CA ALA A 89 30.05 6.35 32.96
C ALA A 89 29.42 6.62 34.33
N GLY A 90 30.02 6.43 35.49
CA GLY A 90 31.36 6.06 35.90
C GLY A 90 31.32 6.23 37.41
N ALA A 91 31.67 5.19 38.17
CA ALA A 91 31.85 5.28 39.61
C ALA A 91 33.29 4.91 39.89
N THR A 92 34.14 5.93 39.96
CA THR A 92 35.48 5.84 40.54
C THR A 92 35.52 6.76 41.74
N SER A 93 36.00 6.19 42.85
CA SER A 93 36.49 6.81 44.08
C SER A 93 35.47 7.12 45.18
#